data_AF-A0A7J9RNU0-F1
#
_entry.id   AF-A0A7J9RNU0-F1
#
_cell.length_a   1.000
_cell.length_b   1.000
_cell.length_c   1.000
_cell.angle_alpha   90.00
_cell.angle_beta   90.00
_cell.angle_gamma   90.00
#
_symmetry.space_group_name_H-M   'P 1'
#
loop_
_entity.id
_entity.type
_entity.pdbx_description
1 polymer ?
#
loop_
_entity_poly.entity_id
_entity_poly.type
_entity_poly.pdbx_seq_one_letter_code
_entity_poly.pdbx_strand_id
1 'polypeptide(L)'
;MRREEIIVDTNALLIPGKFGIDIFEELERLGYRHVIVPKMVVNELKKLREREGEGESEDEGEGKGGGPKLTGKEKMAANVGYSLLQKYVDITISEQEHRSGYNRLRCTVTIEEGEKKGEKGEWMTDELIIALAAERKAAVLTNDRELRTKLSESGIVTVYLRGRNRLDETFS
;
A
#
# COMPACT_ATOMS: atom_id res chain seq x y z
N MET A 1 -12.00 -16.93 13.29
CA MET A 1 -12.25 -16.70 11.84
C MET A 1 -10.97 -16.17 11.24
N ARG A 2 -10.49 -16.77 10.14
CA ARG A 2 -9.30 -16.27 9.42
C ARG A 2 -9.73 -15.04 8.63
N ARG A 3 -8.96 -13.95 8.72
CA ARG A 3 -9.22 -12.74 7.90
C ARG A 3 -8.78 -13.05 6.49
N GLU A 4 -9.62 -12.70 5.53
CA GLU A 4 -9.34 -12.95 4.10
C GLU A 4 -9.03 -11.65 3.37
N GLU A 5 -9.38 -10.52 3.98
CA GLU A 5 -9.17 -9.18 3.45
C GLU A 5 -7.96 -8.52 4.09
N ILE A 6 -7.22 -7.76 3.28
CA ILE A 6 -6.11 -6.94 3.72
C ILE A 6 -6.10 -5.60 2.99
N ILE A 7 -5.85 -4.53 3.73
CA ILE A 7 -5.67 -3.18 3.21
C ILE A 7 -4.18 -2.87 3.09
N VAL A 8 -3.78 -2.28 1.97
CA VAL A 8 -2.39 -1.96 1.68
C VAL A 8 -2.12 -0.47 1.86
N ASP A 9 -1.12 -0.16 2.67
CA ASP A 9 -0.58 1.20 2.87
C ASP A 9 0.44 1.57 1.76
N THR A 10 0.67 2.88 1.53
CA THR A 10 1.63 3.39 0.54
C THR A 10 3.04 2.84 0.78
N ASN A 11 3.48 2.78 2.03
CA ASN A 11 4.80 2.27 2.39
C ASN A 11 5.01 0.81 1.97
N ALA A 12 3.96 0.01 1.98
CA ALA A 12 4.01 -1.37 1.54
C ALA A 12 4.22 -1.50 0.03
N LEU A 13 3.61 -0.61 -0.76
CA LEU A 13 3.79 -0.59 -2.21
C LEU A 13 5.22 -0.20 -2.62
N LEU A 14 6.06 0.32 -1.71
CA LEU A 14 7.49 0.57 -1.98
C LEU A 14 8.36 -0.67 -1.74
N ILE A 15 7.87 -1.70 -1.03
CA ILE A 15 8.62 -2.91 -0.71
C ILE A 15 9.14 -3.62 -1.98
N PRO A 16 8.35 -3.80 -3.05
CA PRO A 16 8.80 -4.51 -4.25
C PRO A 16 10.07 -3.92 -4.85
N GLY A 17 10.15 -2.60 -4.99
CA GLY A 17 11.34 -1.98 -5.57
C GLY A 17 12.49 -1.77 -4.58
N LYS A 18 12.23 -1.74 -3.27
CA LYS A 18 13.29 -1.65 -2.25
C LYS A 18 13.97 -3.00 -1.98
N PHE A 19 13.22 -4.11 -2.06
CA PHE A 19 13.68 -5.42 -1.60
C PHE A 19 13.52 -6.54 -2.63
N GLY A 20 12.92 -6.28 -3.80
CA GLY A 20 12.74 -7.28 -4.84
C GLY A 20 11.72 -8.37 -4.47
N ILE A 21 10.72 -8.03 -3.66
CA ILE A 21 9.71 -8.96 -3.16
C ILE A 21 8.38 -8.69 -3.83
N ASP A 22 7.74 -9.73 -4.34
CA ASP A 22 6.33 -9.65 -4.73
C ASP A 22 5.43 -9.70 -3.48
N ILE A 23 4.91 -8.54 -3.08
CA ILE A 23 4.06 -8.45 -1.88
C ILE A 23 2.74 -9.20 -2.06
N PHE A 24 2.21 -9.32 -3.28
CA PHE A 24 0.91 -9.97 -3.50
C PHE A 24 1.04 -11.49 -3.44
N GLU A 25 2.14 -12.06 -3.96
CA GLU A 25 2.45 -13.48 -3.76
C GLU A 25 2.65 -13.82 -2.27
N GLU A 26 3.31 -12.94 -1.51
CA GLU A 26 3.50 -13.14 -0.07
C GLU A 26 2.19 -13.01 0.72
N LEU A 27 1.28 -12.12 0.32
CA LEU A 27 -0.06 -12.02 0.88
C LEU A 27 -0.89 -13.29 0.59
N GLU A 28 -0.82 -13.79 -0.64
CA GLU A 28 -1.41 -15.07 -1.03
C GLU A 28 -0.87 -16.22 -0.18
N ARG A 29 0.45 -16.26 0.06
CA ARG A 29 1.10 -17.26 0.92
C ARG A 29 0.59 -17.21 2.35
N LEU A 30 0.34 -16.02 2.89
CA LEU A 30 -0.25 -15.84 4.23
C LEU A 30 -1.75 -16.18 4.26
N GLY A 31 -2.39 -16.32 3.09
CA GLY A 31 -3.78 -16.74 2.94
C GLY A 31 -4.77 -15.59 2.78
N TYR A 32 -4.29 -14.38 2.48
CA TYR A 32 -5.15 -13.25 2.13
C TYR A 32 -5.64 -13.41 0.69
N ARG A 33 -6.96 -13.35 0.51
CA ARG A 33 -7.64 -13.59 -0.78
C ARG A 33 -8.14 -12.30 -1.43
N HIS A 34 -8.33 -11.25 -0.65
CA HIS A 34 -8.86 -9.98 -1.12
C HIS A 34 -7.93 -8.85 -0.65
N VAL A 35 -7.22 -8.25 -1.59
CA VAL A 35 -6.29 -7.17 -1.34
C VAL A 35 -6.93 -5.86 -1.78
N ILE A 36 -7.16 -4.97 -0.83
CA ILE A 36 -7.79 -3.68 -1.04
C ILE A 36 -6.70 -2.61 -1.00
N VAL A 37 -6.57 -1.86 -2.09
CA VAL A 37 -5.66 -0.72 -2.17
C VAL A 37 -6.49 0.57 -2.19
N PRO A 38 -6.49 1.37 -1.11
CA PRO A 38 -7.28 2.58 -1.07
C PRO A 38 -6.85 3.57 -2.16
N LYS A 39 -7.80 4.29 -2.76
CA LYS A 39 -7.52 5.26 -3.83
C LYS A 39 -6.52 6.33 -3.40
N MET A 40 -6.58 6.79 -2.15
CA MET A 40 -5.62 7.75 -1.61
C MET A 40 -4.18 7.23 -1.65
N VAL A 41 -3.97 5.95 -1.35
CA VAL A 41 -2.66 5.29 -1.38
C VAL A 41 -2.12 5.24 -2.82
N VAL A 42 -2.99 4.93 -3.78
CA VAL A 42 -2.62 4.97 -5.21
C VAL A 42 -2.24 6.38 -5.65
N ASN A 43 -2.97 7.41 -5.20
CA ASN A 43 -2.69 8.81 -5.53
C ASN A 43 -1.36 9.27 -4.92
N GLU A 44 -1.07 8.88 -3.68
CA GLU A 44 0.21 9.16 -3.04
C GLU A 44 1.36 8.49 -3.79
N LEU A 45 1.20 7.22 -4.16
CA LEU A 45 2.19 6.49 -4.94
C LEU A 45 2.45 7.15 -6.30
N LYS A 46 1.42 7.65 -6.98
CA LYS A 46 1.58 8.43 -8.23
C LYS A 46 2.38 9.71 -8.00
N LYS A 47 2.07 10.48 -6.95
CA LYS A 47 2.84 11.68 -6.60
C LYS A 47 4.31 11.38 -6.31
N LEU A 48 4.62 10.26 -5.65
CA LEU A 48 5.99 9.82 -5.40
C LEU A 48 6.76 9.50 -6.69
N ARG A 49 6.06 9.04 -7.74
CA ARG A 49 6.65 8.78 -9.06
C ARG A 49 6.86 10.06 -9.87
N GLU A 50 5.91 10.99 -9.78
CA GLU A 50 5.86 12.21 -10.59
C GLU A 50 6.70 13.35 -10.03
N ARG A 51 7.06 13.30 -8.74
CA ARG A 51 8.02 14.27 -8.19
C ARG A 51 9.31 14.27 -9.01
N GLU A 52 9.55 15.38 -9.71
CA GLU A 52 10.84 15.71 -10.27
C GLU A 52 11.76 16.09 -9.11
N GLY A 53 12.99 15.58 -9.12
CA GLY A 53 14.04 16.27 -8.41
C GLY A 53 14.27 17.55 -9.19
N GLU A 54 13.73 18.67 -8.73
CA GLU A 54 14.17 19.97 -9.24
C GLU A 54 15.68 20.04 -8.97
N GLY A 55 16.43 20.02 -10.07
CA GLY A 55 17.88 20.07 -10.06
C GLY A 55 18.38 21.36 -9.43
N GLU A 56 19.60 21.30 -8.92
CA GLU A 56 20.34 22.46 -8.44
C GLU A 56 20.38 23.55 -9.52
N SER A 57 19.61 24.62 -9.33
CA SER A 57 20.01 25.95 -9.74
C SER A 57 20.14 26.77 -8.48
N GLU A 58 21.39 27.08 -8.15
CA GLU A 58 21.77 28.11 -7.19
C GLU A 58 21.09 29.42 -7.60
N ASP A 59 20.05 29.83 -6.87
CA ASP A 59 19.72 31.25 -6.77
C ASP A 59 19.19 31.53 -5.36
N GLU A 60 19.82 32.49 -4.71
CA GLU A 60 19.57 32.88 -3.34
C GLU A 60 18.22 33.58 -3.24
N GLY A 61 17.22 32.89 -2.66
CA GLY A 61 15.91 33.47 -2.39
C GLY A 61 15.29 32.89 -1.13
N GLU A 62 15.29 33.67 -0.05
CA GLU A 62 14.60 33.34 1.20
C GLU A 62 13.09 33.10 0.96
N GLY A 63 12.60 31.88 1.17
CA GLY A 63 11.15 31.67 1.23
C GLY A 63 10.58 30.27 1.03
N LYS A 64 10.53 29.50 2.12
CA LYS A 64 9.52 28.47 2.47
C LYS A 64 9.45 27.18 1.63
N GLY A 65 9.91 26.08 2.27
CA GLY A 65 9.13 24.84 2.29
C GLY A 65 9.62 23.68 1.42
N GLY A 66 10.93 23.46 1.31
CA GLY A 66 11.47 22.23 0.73
C GLY A 66 11.28 21.04 1.68
N GLY A 67 10.20 20.26 1.52
CA GLY A 67 10.10 18.94 2.14
C GLY A 67 11.29 18.05 1.74
N PRO A 68 11.62 17.00 2.53
CA PRO A 68 12.84 16.21 2.31
C PRO A 68 12.96 15.68 0.87
N LYS A 69 14.15 15.86 0.27
CA LYS A 69 14.50 15.39 -1.07
C LYS A 69 14.27 13.87 -1.16
N LEU A 70 13.41 13.42 -2.07
CA LEU A 70 13.28 11.99 -2.37
C LEU A 70 14.54 11.49 -3.06
N THR A 71 15.05 10.35 -2.62
CA THR A 71 16.19 9.72 -3.27
C THR A 71 15.76 9.11 -4.61
N GLY A 72 16.64 9.07 -5.63
CA GLY A 72 16.33 8.39 -6.89
C GLY A 72 15.91 6.91 -6.69
N LYS A 73 16.37 6.30 -5.59
CA LYS A 73 15.98 4.96 -5.16
C LYS A 73 14.50 4.86 -4.76
N GLU A 74 13.93 5.88 -4.12
CA GLU A 74 12.51 5.90 -3.73
C GLU A 74 11.59 6.05 -4.93
N LYS A 75 11.96 6.91 -5.90
CA LYS A 75 11.21 7.03 -7.16
C LYS A 75 11.22 5.71 -7.93
N MET A 76 12.37 5.05 -8.02
CA MET A 76 12.48 3.72 -8.62
C MET A 76 11.59 2.72 -7.88
N ALA A 77 11.62 2.73 -6.53
CA ALA A 77 10.78 1.85 -5.74
C ALA A 77 9.29 2.07 -5.96
N ALA A 78 8.85 3.33 -6.04
CA ALA A 78 7.48 3.70 -6.33
C ALA A 78 7.04 3.26 -7.73
N ASN A 79 7.92 3.37 -8.73
CA ASN A 79 7.65 2.88 -10.09
C ASN A 79 7.45 1.36 -10.11
N VAL A 80 8.36 0.61 -9.50
CA VAL A 80 8.26 -0.87 -9.42
C VAL A 80 6.97 -1.27 -8.69
N GLY A 81 6.68 -0.63 -7.57
CA GLY A 81 5.45 -0.85 -6.80
C GLY A 81 4.18 -0.60 -7.61
N TYR A 82 4.14 0.53 -8.34
CA TYR A 82 2.99 0.90 -9.16
C TYR A 82 2.78 -0.06 -10.33
N SER A 83 3.85 -0.44 -11.03
CA SER A 83 3.77 -1.43 -12.11
C SER A 83 3.31 -2.80 -11.60
N LEU A 84 3.75 -3.21 -10.41
CA LEU A 84 3.29 -4.46 -9.79
C LEU A 84 1.79 -4.39 -9.45
N LEU A 85 1.34 -3.30 -8.84
CA LEU A 85 -0.08 -3.08 -8.57
C LEU A 85 -0.93 -3.16 -9.84
N GLN A 86 -0.52 -2.47 -10.91
CA GLN A 86 -1.24 -2.51 -12.19
C GLN A 86 -1.33 -3.92 -12.75
N LYS A 87 -0.21 -4.66 -12.77
CA LYS A 87 -0.19 -6.07 -13.20
C LYS A 87 -1.26 -6.90 -12.47
N TYR A 88 -1.34 -6.81 -11.15
CA TYR A 88 -2.29 -7.62 -10.38
C TYR A 88 -3.74 -7.17 -10.53
N VAL A 89 -3.99 -5.86 -10.68
CA VAL A 89 -5.33 -5.33 -10.99
C VAL A 89 -5.78 -5.82 -12.37
N ASP A 90 -4.93 -5.73 -13.40
CA ASP A 90 -5.25 -6.17 -14.76
C ASP A 90 -5.53 -7.68 -14.83
N ILE A 91 -4.75 -8.50 -14.11
CA ILE A 91 -5.01 -9.94 -14.00
C ILE A 91 -6.35 -10.19 -13.28
N THR A 92 -6.64 -9.45 -12.19
CA THR A 92 -7.90 -9.59 -11.45
C THR A 92 -9.11 -9.32 -12.35
N ILE A 93 -9.03 -8.29 -13.21
CA ILE A 93 -10.08 -7.96 -14.19
C ILE A 93 -10.20 -9.07 -15.25
N SER A 94 -9.07 -9.56 -15.78
CA SER A 94 -9.04 -10.57 -16.84
C SER A 94 -9.60 -11.94 -16.40
N GLU A 95 -9.33 -12.35 -15.15
CA GLU A 95 -9.86 -13.60 -14.56
C GLU A 95 -11.39 -13.57 -14.38
N GLN A 96 -11.99 -12.38 -14.20
CA GLN A 96 -13.45 -12.24 -14.16
C GLN A 96 -14.09 -12.48 -15.53
N GLU A 97 -13.37 -12.20 -16.62
CA GLU A 97 -13.85 -12.33 -18.00
C GLU A 97 -13.59 -13.73 -18.59
N HIS A 98 -12.51 -14.40 -18.17
CA HIS A 98 -12.09 -15.70 -18.72
C HIS A 98 -12.20 -16.83 -17.70
N ARG A 99 -13.22 -17.69 -17.84
CA ARG A 99 -13.37 -18.95 -17.07
C ARG A 99 -12.38 -20.06 -17.47
N SER A 100 -11.12 -19.75 -17.78
CA SER A 100 -10.15 -20.73 -18.31
C SER A 100 -9.02 -21.07 -17.34
N GLY A 101 -9.36 -21.89 -16.34
CA GLY A 101 -8.64 -23.09 -15.89
C GLY A 101 -7.18 -23.12 -15.42
N TYR A 102 -6.27 -22.22 -15.83
CA TYR A 102 -4.82 -22.50 -15.69
C TYR A 102 -3.92 -21.34 -15.27
N ASN A 103 -4.41 -20.38 -14.48
CA ASN A 103 -3.57 -19.65 -13.49
C ASN A 103 -4.45 -18.86 -12.51
N ARG A 104 -5.24 -19.57 -11.70
CA ARG A 104 -6.14 -18.90 -10.75
C ARG A 104 -5.31 -18.25 -9.65
N LEU A 105 -5.02 -16.94 -9.78
CA LEU A 105 -4.55 -16.13 -8.65
C LEU A 105 -5.39 -16.48 -7.43
N ARG A 106 -4.76 -16.79 -6.30
CA ARG A 106 -5.53 -17.06 -5.07
C ARG A 106 -5.91 -15.78 -4.35
N CYS A 107 -5.37 -14.64 -4.76
CA CYS A 107 -5.80 -13.32 -4.33
C CYS A 107 -6.28 -12.41 -5.48
N THR A 108 -7.35 -11.66 -5.24
CA THR A 108 -7.82 -10.56 -6.09
C THR A 108 -7.31 -9.23 -5.54
N VAL A 109 -6.90 -8.31 -6.42
CA VAL A 109 -6.45 -6.97 -6.02
C VAL A 109 -7.43 -5.92 -6.57
N THR A 110 -8.03 -5.14 -5.66
CA THR A 110 -9.01 -4.09 -5.99
C THR A 110 -8.49 -2.72 -5.53
N ILE A 111 -8.84 -1.69 -6.30
CA ILE A 111 -8.64 -0.29 -5.89
C ILE A 111 -10.00 0.27 -5.48
N GLU A 112 -10.12 0.72 -4.24
CA GLU A 112 -11.39 1.17 -3.67
C GLU A 112 -11.33 2.62 -3.22
N GLU A 113 -12.44 3.34 -3.35
CA GLU A 113 -12.60 4.66 -2.76
C GLU A 113 -12.74 4.50 -1.24
N GLY A 114 -11.89 5.19 -0.45
CA GLY A 114 -12.14 5.33 0.97
C GLY A 114 -13.35 6.25 1.16
N GLU A 115 -14.43 5.76 1.76
CA GLU A 115 -15.63 6.59 1.97
C GLU A 115 -15.26 7.87 2.74
N LYS A 116 -15.48 9.04 2.11
CA LYS A 116 -15.43 10.33 2.81
C LYS A 116 -16.70 10.49 3.63
N LYS A 117 -16.71 10.03 4.88
CA LYS A 117 -17.70 10.46 5.87
C LYS A 117 -17.04 11.39 6.88
N GLY A 118 -17.26 12.70 6.69
CA GLY A 118 -16.92 13.72 7.68
C GLY A 118 -16.85 15.12 7.09
N GLU A 119 -17.66 16.02 7.63
CA GLU A 119 -17.60 17.46 7.36
C GLU A 119 -16.21 18.02 7.75
N LYS A 120 -15.60 18.80 6.86
CA LYS A 120 -14.44 19.68 7.12
C LYS A 120 -13.34 19.07 8.01
N GLY A 121 -12.67 18.03 7.53
CA GLY A 121 -11.38 17.62 8.07
C GLY A 121 -10.58 16.86 7.02
N GLU A 122 -9.34 17.25 6.77
CA GLU A 122 -8.36 16.37 6.15
C GLU A 122 -8.03 15.27 7.17
N TRP A 123 -8.66 14.10 7.02
CA TRP A 123 -8.26 12.93 7.80
C TRP A 123 -6.82 12.59 7.44
N MET A 124 -6.01 12.24 8.44
CA MET A 124 -4.70 11.67 8.19
C MET A 124 -4.89 10.31 7.47
N THR A 125 -4.02 9.98 6.52
CA THR A 125 -4.08 8.71 5.76
C THR A 125 -4.21 7.49 6.69
N ASP A 126 -3.46 7.49 7.79
CA ASP A 126 -3.51 6.46 8.84
C ASP A 126 -4.92 6.22 9.39
N GLU A 127 -5.66 7.29 9.70
CA GLU A 127 -6.98 7.19 10.33
C GLU A 127 -8.00 6.55 9.37
N LEU A 128 -7.90 6.87 8.08
CA LEU A 128 -8.74 6.28 7.03
C LEU A 128 -8.43 4.79 6.85
N ILE A 129 -7.15 4.41 6.91
CA ILE A 129 -6.72 3.01 6.85
C ILE A 129 -7.26 2.24 8.06
N ILE A 130 -7.13 2.79 9.27
CA ILE A 130 -7.64 2.17 10.50
C ILE A 130 -9.15 2.01 10.45
N ALA A 131 -9.88 3.06 10.05
CA ALA A 131 -11.34 3.04 9.95
C ALA A 131 -11.81 1.99 8.94
N LEU A 132 -11.23 1.98 7.73
CA LEU A 132 -11.56 1.00 6.69
C LEU A 132 -11.24 -0.44 7.15
N ALA A 133 -10.11 -0.65 7.83
CA ALA A 133 -9.73 -1.97 8.34
C ALA A 133 -10.68 -2.47 9.41
N ALA A 134 -11.10 -1.59 10.34
CA ALA A 134 -12.08 -1.93 11.36
C ALA A 134 -13.44 -2.28 10.75
N GLU A 135 -13.92 -1.48 9.79
CA GLU A 135 -15.19 -1.70 9.09
C GLU A 135 -15.21 -3.05 8.36
N ARG A 136 -14.15 -3.34 7.61
CA ARG A 136 -14.00 -4.56 6.81
C ARG A 136 -13.57 -5.79 7.62
N LYS A 137 -13.16 -5.61 8.88
CA LYS A 137 -12.46 -6.63 9.69
C LYS A 137 -11.20 -7.16 8.97
N ALA A 138 -10.55 -6.29 8.20
CA ALA A 138 -9.38 -6.60 7.40
C ALA A 138 -8.10 -6.48 8.24
N ALA A 139 -7.03 -7.15 7.79
CA ALA A 139 -5.68 -6.85 8.25
C ALA A 139 -5.14 -5.61 7.51
N VAL A 140 -4.03 -5.04 7.98
CA VAL A 140 -3.33 -3.94 7.31
C VAL A 140 -1.88 -4.33 7.03
N LEU A 141 -1.44 -4.15 5.78
CA LEU A 141 -0.05 -4.29 5.40
C LEU A 141 0.65 -2.92 5.51
N THR A 142 1.51 -2.77 6.51
CA THR A 142 2.36 -1.59 6.67
C THR A 142 3.67 -1.93 7.39
N ASN A 143 4.73 -1.19 7.04
CA ASN A 143 6.01 -1.25 7.75
C ASN A 143 6.20 -0.07 8.72
N ASP A 144 5.26 0.87 8.76
CA ASP A 144 5.35 2.04 9.63
C ASP A 144 5.16 1.64 11.10
N ARG A 145 6.09 2.04 11.96
CA ARG A 145 6.07 1.64 13.38
C ARG A 145 4.96 2.35 14.17
N GLU A 146 4.66 3.60 13.84
CA GLU A 146 3.61 4.38 14.51
C GLU A 146 2.24 3.84 14.13
N LEU A 147 2.00 3.59 12.84
CA LEU A 147 0.75 2.99 12.37
C LEU A 147 0.56 1.58 12.95
N ARG A 148 1.61 0.76 13.01
CA ARG A 148 1.57 -0.55 13.69
C ARG A 148 1.11 -0.47 15.15
N THR A 149 1.54 0.57 15.86
CA THR A 149 1.13 0.79 17.26
C THR A 149 -0.36 1.12 17.32
N LYS A 150 -0.84 2.06 16.50
CA LYS A 150 -2.26 2.44 16.42
C LYS A 150 -3.16 1.28 16.01
N LEU A 151 -2.73 0.45 15.06
CA LEU A 151 -3.44 -0.74 14.61
C LEU A 151 -3.57 -1.77 15.73
N SER A 152 -2.48 -1.99 16.48
CA SER A 152 -2.47 -2.90 17.63
C SER A 152 -3.41 -2.44 18.73
N GLU A 153 -3.41 -1.15 19.06
CA GLU A 153 -4.34 -0.56 20.04
C GLU A 153 -5.80 -0.69 19.61
N SER A 154 -6.04 -0.75 18.29
CA SER A 154 -7.37 -0.91 17.69
C SER A 154 -7.77 -2.37 17.44
N GLY A 155 -6.95 -3.35 17.85
CA GLY A 155 -7.21 -4.78 17.65
C GLY A 155 -7.14 -5.26 16.18
N ILE A 156 -6.44 -4.50 15.33
CA ILE A 156 -6.29 -4.78 13.90
C ILE A 156 -4.98 -5.53 13.66
N VAL A 157 -5.08 -6.68 12.99
CA VAL A 157 -3.91 -7.49 12.61
C VAL A 157 -3.04 -6.70 11.65
N THR A 158 -1.74 -6.67 11.95
CA THR A 158 -0.77 -6.03 11.08
C THR A 158 0.10 -7.07 10.39
N VAL A 159 0.20 -6.95 9.07
CA VAL A 159 1.18 -7.64 8.23
C VAL A 159 2.33 -6.66 7.95
N TYR A 160 3.56 -7.15 8.01
CA TYR A 160 4.76 -6.33 7.83
C TYR A 160 5.90 -7.14 7.20
N LEU A 161 6.90 -6.45 6.68
CA LEU A 161 8.11 -7.06 6.14
C LEU A 161 9.03 -7.54 7.27
N ARG A 162 9.31 -8.84 7.29
CA ARG A 162 10.30 -9.48 8.16
C ARG A 162 11.56 -9.85 7.38
N GLY A 163 12.73 -9.58 7.95
CA GLY A 163 14.02 -10.03 7.40
C GLY A 163 14.36 -9.50 6.00
N ARG A 164 13.62 -8.50 5.50
CA ARG A 164 13.75 -7.93 4.14
C ARG A 164 13.50 -8.92 2.99
N ASN A 165 12.79 -10.02 3.23
CA ASN A 165 12.54 -11.04 2.21
C ASN A 165 11.19 -11.76 2.32
N ARG A 166 10.44 -11.54 3.40
CA ARG A 166 9.15 -12.21 3.66
C ARG A 166 8.17 -11.29 4.37
N LEU A 167 6.88 -11.49 4.11
CA LEU A 167 5.84 -10.91 4.95
C LEU A 167 5.53 -11.83 6.14
N ASP A 168 5.28 -11.22 7.29
CA ASP A 168 4.85 -11.89 8.51
C ASP A 168 3.70 -11.10 9.14
N GLU A 169 2.96 -11.73 10.04
CA GLU A 169 1.80 -11.11 10.69
C GLU A 169 1.90 -11.13 12.21
N THR A 170 1.27 -10.16 12.86
CA THR A 170 1.17 -10.11 14.32
C THR A 170 -0.28 -9.88 14.71
N PHE A 171 -0.72 -10.72 15.65
CA PHE A 171 -2.00 -10.59 16.31
C PHE A 171 -1.80 -9.72 17.56
N SER A 172 -2.50 -8.59 17.59
CA SER A 172 -2.69 -7.75 18.77
C SER A 172 -3.84 -8.27 19.62
#